data_AF-A0A6I4IE17-F1
#
_entry.id   AF-A0A6I4IE17-F1
#
_cell.length_a   1.000
_cell.length_b   1.000
_cell.length_c   1.000
_cell.angle_alpha   90.00
_cell.angle_beta   90.00
_cell.angle_gamma   90.00
#
_symmetry.space_group_name_H-M   'P 1'
#
loop_
_entity.id
_entity.type
_entity.pdbx_description
1 polymer ?
#
loop_
_entity_poly.entity_id
_entity_poly.type
_entity_poly.pdbx_seq_one_letter_code
_entity_poly.pdbx_strand_id
1 'polypeptide(L)'
;MSELTKLQKISALSKDLMNKKMNDTDRFVHLSHIHELAEELQPELNENQQIVLDWLKESCKLNGLREVIEIMGFLSTTGGKMKYKQVAYAYGDLNDDELKHVLQAFSRWAIEQEEG
;
A
#
# COMPACT_ATOMS: atom_id res chain seq x y z
N MET A 1 34.37 0.68 11.64
CA MET A 1 33.74 0.00 10.50
C MET A 1 32.42 0.71 10.22
N SER A 2 32.14 1.06 8.96
CA SER A 2 30.82 1.60 8.59
C SER A 2 29.77 0.50 8.75
N GLU A 3 28.68 0.77 9.45
CA GLU A 3 27.54 -0.14 9.46
C GLU A 3 26.94 -0.24 8.05
N LEU A 4 26.42 -1.42 7.70
CA LEU A 4 25.73 -1.64 6.44
C LEU A 4 24.39 -0.89 6.45
N THR A 5 24.05 -0.25 5.32
CA THR A 5 22.72 0.30 5.09
C THR A 5 21.66 -0.80 5.09
N LYS A 6 20.40 -0.46 5.35
CA LYS A 6 19.28 -1.44 5.37
C LYS A 6 19.15 -2.17 4.04
N LEU A 7 19.30 -1.47 2.91
CA LEU A 7 19.31 -2.08 1.56
C LEU A 7 20.47 -3.07 1.37
N GLN A 8 21.66 -2.76 1.87
CA GLN A 8 22.79 -3.68 1.84
C GLN A 8 22.55 -4.92 2.71
N LYS A 9 21.89 -4.77 3.88
CA LYS A 9 21.49 -5.89 4.73
C LYS A 9 20.45 -6.79 4.05
N ILE A 10 19.42 -6.22 3.43
CA ILE A 10 18.42 -6.98 2.64
C ILE A 10 19.07 -7.74 1.50
N SER A 11 19.98 -7.09 0.76
CA SER A 11 20.71 -7.71 -0.34
C SER A 11 21.54 -8.91 0.13
N ALA A 12 22.23 -8.77 1.27
CA ALA A 12 23.00 -9.86 1.87
C ALA A 12 22.11 -11.05 2.28
N LEU A 13 21.01 -10.80 2.99
CA LEU A 13 20.06 -11.84 3.39
C LEU A 13 19.42 -12.55 2.19
N SER A 14 19.09 -11.79 1.13
CA SER A 14 18.54 -12.33 -0.11
C SER A 14 19.54 -13.23 -0.84
N LYS A 15 20.82 -12.83 -0.87
CA LYS A 15 21.90 -13.63 -1.46
C LYS A 15 22.11 -14.93 -0.68
N ASP A 16 22.02 -14.87 0.64
CA ASP A 16 22.12 -16.05 1.50
C ASP A 16 20.98 -17.04 1.24
N LEU A 17 19.74 -16.56 1.13
CA LEU A 17 18.57 -17.37 0.78
C LEU A 17 18.71 -18.10 -0.58
N MET A 18 19.38 -17.49 -1.55
CA MET A 18 19.58 -18.09 -2.88
C MET A 18 20.72 -19.11 -2.92
N ASN A 19 21.79 -18.86 -2.16
CA ASN A 19 23.06 -19.60 -2.33
C ASN A 19 23.34 -20.62 -1.21
N LYS A 20 22.70 -20.49 -0.05
CA LYS A 20 22.91 -21.40 1.08
C LYS A 20 21.76 -22.39 1.18
N LYS A 21 22.09 -23.67 1.40
CA LYS A 21 21.09 -24.68 1.75
C LYS A 21 20.68 -24.47 3.20
N MET A 22 19.42 -24.07 3.41
CA MET A 22 18.83 -23.78 4.72
C MET A 22 17.69 -24.76 4.99
N ASN A 23 17.42 -25.04 6.28
CA ASN A 23 16.15 -25.67 6.67
C ASN A 23 15.02 -24.63 6.68
N ASP A 24 13.77 -25.10 6.82
CA ASP A 24 12.60 -24.23 6.72
C ASP A 24 12.55 -23.17 7.83
N THR A 25 13.02 -23.49 9.04
CA THR A 25 13.08 -22.56 10.16
C THR A 25 14.07 -21.43 9.89
N ASP A 26 15.28 -21.75 9.46
CA ASP A 26 16.32 -20.75 9.15
C ASP A 26 15.91 -19.88 7.95
N ARG A 27 15.22 -20.48 6.98
CA ARG A 27 14.64 -19.77 5.83
C ARG A 27 13.55 -18.80 6.27
N PHE A 28 12.66 -19.22 7.18
CA PHE A 28 11.62 -18.37 7.73
C PHE A 28 12.21 -17.15 8.45
N VAL A 29 13.21 -17.36 9.32
CA VAL A 29 13.88 -16.27 10.05
C VAL A 29 14.51 -15.25 9.08
N HIS A 30 15.16 -15.70 8.01
CA HIS A 30 15.72 -14.80 7.00
C HIS A 30 14.65 -13.97 6.30
N LEU A 31 13.53 -14.59 5.93
CA LEU A 31 12.42 -13.90 5.28
C LEU A 31 11.76 -12.88 6.22
N SER A 32 11.60 -13.21 7.51
CA SER A 32 11.10 -12.29 8.53
C SER A 32 11.99 -11.07 8.69
N HIS A 33 13.32 -11.25 8.77
CA HIS A 33 14.24 -10.10 8.85
C HIS A 33 14.24 -9.25 7.59
N ILE A 34 14.12 -9.84 6.40
CA ILE A 34 13.96 -9.07 5.16
C ILE A 34 12.67 -8.24 5.20
N HIS A 35 11.58 -8.83 5.69
CA HIS A 35 10.29 -8.14 5.82
C HIS A 35 10.38 -6.96 6.78
N GLU A 36 10.93 -7.14 7.99
CA GLU A 36 11.14 -6.06 8.96
C GLU A 36 12.01 -4.93 8.38
N LEU A 37 13.15 -5.28 7.76
CA LEU A 37 14.02 -4.27 7.13
C LEU A 37 13.33 -3.54 5.98
N ALA A 38 12.43 -4.21 5.26
CA ALA A 38 11.65 -3.60 4.18
C ALA A 38 10.53 -2.69 4.72
N GLU A 39 9.89 -3.05 5.84
CA GLU A 39 8.94 -2.16 6.54
C GLU A 39 9.63 -0.89 7.02
N GLU A 40 10.84 -1.02 7.55
CA GLU A 40 11.66 0.12 7.97
C GLU A 40 12.23 0.98 6.82
N LEU A 41 12.10 0.52 5.57
CA LEU A 41 12.45 1.26 4.36
C LEU A 41 11.22 1.91 3.70
N GLN A 42 10.03 1.76 4.28
CA GLN A 42 8.88 2.52 3.82
C GLN A 42 9.18 4.02 3.93
N PRO A 43 8.67 4.85 2.99
CA PRO A 43 8.86 6.28 3.05
C PRO A 43 8.43 6.82 4.42
N GLU A 44 9.29 7.60 5.07
CA GLU A 44 8.90 8.30 6.28
C GLU A 44 7.80 9.30 5.92
N LEU A 45 6.57 8.98 6.31
CA LEU A 45 5.44 9.87 6.15
C LEU A 45 5.63 11.06 7.09
N ASN A 46 5.43 12.27 6.58
CA ASN A 46 5.35 13.45 7.43
C ASN A 46 4.08 13.37 8.32
N GLU A 47 4.04 14.21 9.36
CA GLU A 47 2.94 14.21 10.34
C GLU A 47 1.56 14.29 9.69
N ASN A 48 1.38 15.14 8.68
CA ASN A 48 0.11 15.28 7.97
C ASN A 48 -0.27 14.02 7.19
N GLN A 49 0.70 13.38 6.52
CA GLN A 49 0.48 12.12 5.82
C GLN A 49 0.08 11.00 6.80
N GLN A 50 0.70 10.95 7.98
CA GLN A 50 0.37 9.97 9.01
C GLN A 50 -1.04 10.19 9.57
N ILE A 51 -1.43 11.43 9.87
CA ILE A 51 -2.79 11.77 10.34
C ILE A 51 -3.85 11.30 9.34
N VAL A 52 -3.65 11.59 8.05
CA VAL A 52 -4.59 11.19 7.00
C VAL A 52 -4.65 9.67 6.86
N LEU A 53 -3.49 8.98 6.91
CA LEU A 53 -3.43 7.52 6.82
C LEU A 53 -4.17 6.84 7.98
N ASP A 54 -4.01 7.34 9.20
CA ASP A 54 -4.67 6.77 10.37
C ASP A 54 -6.19 7.00 10.33
N TRP A 55 -6.63 8.18 9.90
CA TRP A 55 -8.05 8.44 9.65
C TRP A 55 -8.65 7.50 8.61
N LEU A 56 -7.94 7.24 7.50
CA LEU A 56 -8.37 6.31 6.45
C LEU A 56 -8.54 4.90 6.99
N LYS A 57 -7.58 4.42 7.79
CA LYS A 57 -7.62 3.07 8.38
C LYS A 57 -8.81 2.90 9.32
N GLU A 58 -9.02 3.85 10.23
CA GLU A 58 -10.14 3.79 11.17
C GLU A 58 -11.49 3.93 10.46
N SER A 59 -11.59 4.85 9.49
CA SER A 59 -12.82 5.03 8.71
C SER A 59 -13.16 3.78 7.90
N CYS A 60 -12.16 3.10 7.32
CA CYS A 60 -12.37 1.86 6.56
C CYS A 60 -12.84 0.71 7.47
N LYS A 61 -12.37 0.65 8.73
CA LYS A 61 -12.85 -0.36 9.70
C LYS A 61 -14.31 -0.16 10.06
N LEU A 62 -14.76 1.09 10.14
CA LEU A 62 -16.13 1.45 10.52
C LEU A 62 -17.13 1.33 9.36
N ASN A 63 -16.75 1.80 8.18
CA ASN A 63 -17.68 2.02 7.06
C ASN A 63 -17.38 1.14 5.83
N GLY A 64 -16.24 0.45 5.82
CA GLY A 64 -15.75 -0.26 4.63
C GLY A 64 -15.08 0.68 3.61
N LEU A 65 -14.28 0.08 2.73
CA LEU A 65 -13.44 0.80 1.77
C LEU A 65 -14.26 1.68 0.83
N ARG A 66 -15.35 1.13 0.29
CA ARG A 66 -16.22 1.82 -0.67
C ARG A 66 -16.76 3.11 -0.09
N GLU A 67 -17.39 3.07 1.09
CA GLU A 67 -18.02 4.23 1.70
C GLU A 67 -16.99 5.34 2.03
N VAL A 68 -15.78 4.97 2.45
CA VAL A 68 -14.70 5.94 2.67
C VAL A 68 -14.28 6.66 1.38
N ILE A 69 -14.18 5.93 0.25
CA ILE A 69 -13.91 6.53 -1.06
C ILE A 69 -15.04 7.48 -1.48
N GLU A 70 -16.29 7.11 -1.21
CA GLU A 70 -17.45 7.95 -1.51
C GLU A 70 -17.45 9.24 -0.68
N ILE A 71 -17.12 9.15 0.61
CA ILE A 71 -16.97 10.32 1.51
C ILE A 71 -15.90 11.29 0.98
N MET A 72 -14.76 10.78 0.51
CA MET A 72 -13.69 11.62 -0.01
C MET A 72 -13.97 12.18 -1.41
N GLY A 73 -14.58 11.37 -2.27
CA GLY A 73 -14.66 11.64 -3.70
C GLY A 73 -15.98 12.26 -4.17
N PHE A 74 -17.06 12.11 -3.42
CA PHE A 74 -18.39 12.54 -3.87
C PHE A 74 -18.75 13.88 -3.25
N LEU A 75 -18.80 14.90 -4.11
CA LEU A 75 -19.21 16.23 -3.70
C LEU A 75 -20.69 16.22 -3.31
N SER A 76 -21.03 16.90 -2.20
CA SER A 76 -22.41 17.09 -1.78
C SER A 76 -23.27 17.75 -2.87
N THR A 77 -22.63 18.57 -3.72
CA THR A 77 -23.27 19.29 -4.83
C THR A 77 -23.75 18.38 -5.97
N THR A 78 -23.28 17.14 -6.05
CA THR A 78 -23.81 16.13 -6.99
C THR A 78 -24.85 15.21 -6.33
N GLY A 79 -25.28 15.53 -5.11
CA GLY A 79 -26.13 14.68 -4.30
C GLY A 79 -25.43 13.40 -3.85
N GLY A 80 -24.10 13.45 -3.66
CA GLY A 80 -23.29 12.29 -3.29
C GLY A 80 -23.12 11.27 -4.42
N LYS A 81 -23.19 11.71 -5.69
CA LYS A 81 -23.03 10.82 -6.86
C LYS A 81 -21.81 11.18 -7.68
N MET A 82 -21.18 10.18 -8.30
CA MET A 82 -20.15 10.46 -9.31
C MET A 82 -20.70 11.29 -10.47
N LYS A 83 -19.90 12.25 -10.93
CA LYS A 83 -20.23 13.14 -12.06
C LYS A 83 -20.50 12.39 -13.36
N TYR A 84 -19.77 11.30 -13.63
CA TYR A 84 -19.84 10.57 -14.91
C TYR A 84 -20.61 9.26 -14.74
N LYS A 85 -21.77 9.15 -15.40
CA LYS A 85 -22.71 8.02 -15.25
C LYS A 85 -22.08 6.64 -15.55
N GLN A 86 -21.24 6.55 -16.59
CA GLN A 86 -20.57 5.29 -16.93
C GLN A 86 -19.58 4.86 -15.85
N VAL A 87 -18.82 5.81 -15.30
CA VAL A 87 -17.88 5.55 -14.19
C VAL A 87 -18.65 5.16 -12.93
N ALA A 88 -19.79 5.80 -12.66
CA ALA A 88 -20.64 5.49 -11.52
C ALA A 88 -21.13 4.03 -11.55
N TYR A 89 -21.58 3.54 -12.72
CA TYR A 89 -22.01 2.15 -12.86
C TYR A 89 -20.85 1.17 -12.74
N ALA A 90 -19.76 1.41 -13.47
CA ALA A 90 -18.59 0.54 -13.39
C ALA A 90 -18.05 0.45 -11.96
N TYR A 91 -17.99 1.58 -11.24
CA TYR A 91 -17.60 1.60 -9.83
C TYR A 91 -18.59 0.86 -8.92
N GLY A 92 -19.89 1.01 -9.15
CA GLY A 92 -20.93 0.32 -8.39
C GLY A 92 -20.90 -1.20 -8.55
N ASP A 93 -20.47 -1.70 -9.71
CA ASP A 93 -20.41 -3.13 -10.02
C ASP A 93 -19.16 -3.83 -9.47
N LEU A 94 -18.13 -3.08 -9.03
CA LEU A 94 -16.92 -3.67 -8.43
C LEU A 94 -17.23 -4.33 -7.09
N ASN A 95 -16.68 -5.51 -6.85
CA ASN A 95 -16.56 -6.02 -5.48
C ASN A 95 -15.38 -5.36 -4.74
N ASP A 96 -15.25 -5.63 -3.44
CA ASP A 96 -14.23 -5.00 -2.59
C ASP A 96 -12.80 -5.33 -3.02
N ASP A 97 -12.54 -6.53 -3.54
CA ASP A 97 -11.20 -6.93 -3.99
C ASP A 97 -10.85 -6.28 -5.33
N GLU A 98 -11.81 -6.21 -6.26
CA GLU A 98 -11.63 -5.47 -7.51
C GLU A 98 -11.39 -3.98 -7.24
N LEU A 99 -12.09 -3.39 -6.27
CA LEU A 99 -11.87 -2.01 -5.86
C LEU A 99 -10.44 -1.82 -5.29
N LYS A 100 -9.95 -2.73 -4.44
CA LYS A 100 -8.56 -2.69 -3.94
C LYS A 100 -7.56 -2.76 -5.09
N HIS A 101 -7.78 -3.62 -6.08
CA HIS A 101 -6.89 -3.72 -7.25
C HIS A 101 -6.86 -2.41 -8.05
N VAL A 102 -8.00 -1.76 -8.27
CA VAL A 102 -8.07 -0.46 -8.95
C VAL A 102 -7.29 0.61 -8.18
N LEU A 103 -7.46 0.69 -6.86
CA LEU A 103 -6.75 1.66 -6.02
C LEU A 103 -5.24 1.41 -6.00
N GLN A 104 -4.80 0.14 -5.95
CA GLN A 104 -3.39 -0.22 -6.01
C GLN A 104 -2.77 0.15 -7.36
N ALA A 105 -3.45 -0.18 -8.47
CA ALA A 105 -2.99 0.17 -9.81
C ALA A 105 -2.91 1.69 -10.01
N PHE A 106 -3.91 2.44 -9.50
CA PHE A 106 -3.91 3.90 -9.55
C PHE A 106 -2.78 4.52 -8.71
N SER A 107 -2.57 4.03 -7.48
CA SER A 107 -1.48 4.49 -6.62
C SER A 107 -0.12 4.25 -7.26
N ARG A 108 0.08 3.08 -7.89
CA ARG A 108 1.31 2.78 -8.64
C ARG A 108 1.51 3.75 -9.80
N TRP A 109 0.50 3.90 -10.65
CA TRP A 109 0.54 4.81 -11.80
C TRP A 109 0.87 6.25 -11.38
N ALA A 110 0.26 6.75 -10.30
CA ALA A 110 0.45 8.11 -9.82
C ALA A 110 1.90 8.39 -9.38
N ILE A 111 2.55 7.42 -8.73
CA ILE A 111 3.96 7.52 -8.32
C ILE A 111 4.89 7.46 -9.54
N GLU A 112 4.61 6.57 -10.50
CA GLU A 112 5.40 6.43 -11.74
C GLU A 112 5.42 7.72 -12.57
N GLN A 113 4.40 8.59 -12.45
CA GLN A 113 4.40 9.89 -13.13
C GLN A 113 5.43 10.87 -12.56
N GLU A 114 5.92 10.68 -11.32
CA GLU A 114 6.90 11.56 -10.68
C GLU A 114 8.35 11.24 -11.09
N GLU A 115 8.60 10.11 -11.78
CA GLU A 115 9.92 9.68 -12.24
C GLU A 115 10.28 10.19 -13.67
N GLY A 116 9.45 11.07 -14.26
CA GLY A 116 9.58 11.61 -15.62
C GLY A 116 10.19 13.00 -15.74
#